data_AF-A0A831SF28-F1
#
_entry.id   AF-A0A831SF28-F1
#
_cell.length_a   1.000
_cell.length_b   1.000
_cell.length_c   1.000
_cell.angle_alpha   90.00
_cell.angle_beta   90.00
_cell.angle_gamma   90.00
#
_symmetry.space_group_name_H-M   'P 1'
#
loop_
_entity.id
_entity.type
_entity.pdbx_description
1 polymer ?
#
loop_
_entity_poly.entity_id
_entity_poly.type
_entity_poly.pdbx_seq_one_letter_code
_entity_poly.pdbx_strand_id
1 'polypeptide(L)'
;MNKMVNEIQVKSILNKHKKRDDWFLDDYSVNPYSGCSFNCLYCYIRGSKYGENMAKTLSVKINAPELLEKQLSRRAKKGEYGIIALSSATEPYMPIEEKLKLTRRLLKIILKYRFPVEIATKSKLVLRDLDLLKEIDEK
;
A
#
# COMPACT_ATOMS: atom_id res chain seq x y z
N MET A 1 -16.30 -18.64 -6.69
CA MET A 1 -15.47 -17.72 -5.88
C MET A 1 -14.23 -18.47 -5.43
N ASN A 2 -13.05 -18.15 -5.97
CA ASN A 2 -11.83 -18.92 -5.72
C ASN A 2 -11.41 -18.85 -4.25
N LYS A 3 -11.18 -20.01 -3.64
CA LYS A 3 -10.68 -20.28 -2.27
C LYS A 3 -9.31 -19.67 -1.92
N MET A 4 -8.78 -18.72 -2.70
CA MET A 4 -7.37 -18.27 -2.63
C MET A 4 -7.15 -16.89 -2.03
N VAL A 5 -8.21 -16.13 -1.70
CA VAL A 5 -8.07 -14.78 -1.15
C VAL A 5 -8.85 -14.63 0.15
N ASN A 6 -8.14 -14.29 1.22
CA ASN A 6 -8.71 -14.10 2.55
C ASN A 6 -8.95 -12.62 2.82
N GLU A 7 -10.18 -12.24 3.09
CA GLU A 7 -10.46 -10.90 3.60
C GLU A 7 -10.18 -10.87 5.10
N ILE A 8 -9.37 -9.90 5.53
CA ILE A 8 -8.96 -9.74 6.93
C ILE A 8 -9.19 -8.31 7.40
N GLN A 9 -9.39 -8.16 8.71
CA GLN A 9 -9.39 -6.85 9.36
C GLN A 9 -8.12 -6.69 10.19
N VAL A 10 -7.57 -5.48 10.20
CA VAL A 10 -6.38 -5.12 10.99
C VAL A 10 -6.68 -3.94 11.91
N LYS A 11 -5.79 -3.67 12.87
CA LYS A 11 -5.92 -2.54 13.82
C LYS A 11 -5.24 -1.25 13.34
N SER A 12 -4.32 -1.36 12.39
CA SER A 12 -3.53 -0.26 11.84
C SER A 12 -3.11 -0.60 10.42
N ILE A 13 -2.99 0.40 9.55
CA ILE A 13 -2.47 0.23 8.18
C ILE A 13 -1.27 1.14 7.88
N LEU A 14 -1.20 2.32 8.51
CA LEU A 14 -0.09 3.25 8.37
C LEU A 14 1.00 2.95 9.41
N ASN A 15 2.19 2.56 8.95
CA ASN A 15 3.36 2.40 9.81
C ASN A 15 4.31 3.59 9.60
N LYS A 16 4.81 4.18 10.68
CA LYS A 16 5.85 5.20 10.64
C LYS A 16 7.22 4.52 10.82
N HIS A 17 8.18 4.87 9.98
CA HIS A 17 9.54 4.37 10.12
C HIS A 17 10.26 5.05 11.28
N LYS A 18 11.22 4.33 11.91
CA LYS A 18 12.03 4.90 13.00
C LYS A 18 13.00 5.95 12.50
N LYS A 19 13.52 5.74 11.29
CA LYS A 19 14.36 6.63 10.50
C LYS A 19 13.77 6.66 9.09
N ARG A 20 13.88 7.80 8.41
CA ARG A 20 13.59 7.90 6.99
C ARG A 20 14.43 6.88 6.22
N ASP A 21 13.83 6.20 5.25
CA ASP A 21 14.57 5.28 4.39
C ASP A 21 15.61 6.06 3.57
N ASP A 22 16.84 5.54 3.49
CA ASP A 22 17.94 6.26 2.85
C ASP A 22 17.90 6.13 1.30
N TRP A 23 17.20 5.13 0.76
CA TRP A 23 17.13 4.86 -0.67
C TRP A 23 15.88 5.47 -1.32
N PHE A 24 14.74 5.27 -0.66
CA PHE A 24 13.42 5.63 -1.17
C PHE A 24 12.87 6.90 -0.52
N LEU A 25 13.55 7.41 0.52
CA LEU A 25 13.19 8.64 1.24
C LEU A 25 11.78 8.58 1.85
N ASP A 26 11.24 7.39 2.08
CA ASP A 26 9.94 7.19 2.69
C ASP A 26 9.97 7.30 4.22
N ASP A 27 8.92 7.87 4.77
CA ASP A 27 8.71 8.08 6.21
C ASP A 27 7.63 7.13 6.75
N TYR A 28 6.77 6.67 5.86
CA TYR A 28 5.64 5.81 6.15
C TYR A 28 5.50 4.69 5.15
N SER A 29 4.94 3.56 5.60
CA SER A 29 4.53 2.48 4.71
C SER A 29 3.08 2.06 4.95
N VAL A 30 2.40 1.72 3.86
CA VAL A 30 1.01 1.26 3.86
C VAL A 30 0.92 0.01 3.00
N ASN A 31 0.58 -1.14 3.59
CA ASN A 31 0.50 -2.40 2.87
C ASN A 31 -0.94 -2.94 2.91
N PRO A 32 -1.80 -2.68 1.90
CA PRO A 32 -3.20 -3.13 1.85
C PRO A 32 -3.35 -4.66 1.69
N TYR A 33 -2.31 -5.34 1.22
CA TYR A 33 -2.30 -6.78 1.03
C TYR A 33 -1.31 -7.47 2.00
N SER A 34 -1.44 -8.79 2.07
CA SER A 34 -0.43 -9.69 2.64
C SER A 34 -0.25 -10.85 1.68
N GLY A 35 1.00 -11.17 1.35
CA GLY A 35 1.31 -12.06 0.22
C GLY A 35 1.30 -11.31 -1.12
N CYS A 36 1.86 -11.94 -2.15
CA CYS A 36 1.95 -11.35 -3.48
C CYS A 36 1.84 -12.43 -4.56
N SER A 37 0.85 -12.29 -5.46
CA SER A 37 0.58 -13.24 -6.54
C SER A 37 1.64 -13.26 -7.65
N PHE A 38 2.50 -12.24 -7.73
CA PHE A 38 3.64 -12.23 -8.67
C PHE A 38 4.74 -13.24 -8.29
N ASN A 39 4.82 -13.64 -7.00
CA ASN A 39 5.71 -14.69 -6.50
C ASN A 39 7.15 -14.66 -7.05
N CYS A 40 7.74 -13.46 -7.21
CA CYS A 40 9.05 -13.32 -7.86
C CYS A 40 10.13 -14.14 -7.15
N LEU A 41 11.00 -14.81 -7.92
CA LEU A 41 12.12 -15.61 -7.40
C LEU A 41 13.08 -14.76 -6.55
N TYR A 42 13.38 -13.55 -6.99
CA TYR A 42 14.29 -12.60 -6.36
C TYR A 42 13.64 -11.70 -5.29
N CYS A 43 12.43 -12.03 -4.81
CA CYS A 43 11.70 -11.13 -3.92
C CYS A 43 12.37 -11.01 -2.55
N TYR A 44 12.78 -9.79 -2.20
CA TYR A 44 13.49 -9.50 -0.95
C TYR A 44 12.70 -9.86 0.31
N ILE A 45 11.36 -9.91 0.24
CA ILE A 45 10.52 -10.22 1.40
C ILE A 45 10.54 -11.71 1.77
N ARG A 46 11.00 -12.63 0.90
CA ARG A 46 10.95 -14.09 1.13
C ARG A 46 11.60 -14.53 2.45
N GLY A 47 12.68 -13.87 2.87
CA GLY A 47 13.38 -14.13 4.13
C GLY A 47 12.89 -13.29 5.32
N SER A 48 11.79 -12.55 5.15
CA SER A 48 11.22 -11.69 6.19
C SER A 48 9.96 -12.30 6.78
N LYS A 49 9.48 -11.75 7.90
CA LYS A 49 8.16 -12.06 8.49
C LYS A 49 6.98 -11.88 7.52
N TYR A 50 7.16 -11.14 6.41
CA TYR A 50 6.15 -10.96 5.37
C TYR A 50 6.21 -12.03 4.27
N GLY A 51 7.30 -12.80 4.22
CA GLY A 51 7.59 -13.81 3.19
C GLY A 51 7.23 -15.25 3.56
N GLU A 52 7.10 -15.57 4.85
CA GLU A 52 6.93 -16.95 5.35
C GLU A 52 5.76 -17.72 4.70
N ASN A 53 4.73 -17.02 4.20
CA ASN A 53 3.56 -17.62 3.55
C ASN A 53 3.23 -17.04 2.17
N MET A 54 4.19 -16.37 1.50
CA MET A 54 3.99 -15.62 0.26
C MET A 54 3.24 -16.37 -0.85
N ALA A 55 3.48 -17.68 -0.98
CA ALA A 55 2.92 -18.52 -2.04
C ALA A 55 1.59 -19.19 -1.67
N LYS A 56 1.18 -19.18 -0.40
CA LYS A 56 0.07 -20.01 0.10
C LYS A 56 -1.20 -19.22 0.41
N THR A 57 -1.10 -17.96 0.82
CA THR A 57 -2.27 -17.15 1.20
C THR A 57 -2.11 -15.70 0.77
N LEU A 58 -3.01 -15.24 -0.11
CA LEU A 58 -3.20 -13.82 -0.40
C LEU A 58 -4.28 -13.30 0.55
N SER A 59 -3.96 -12.28 1.34
CA SER A 59 -4.95 -11.63 2.21
C SER A 59 -5.14 -10.17 1.84
N VAL A 60 -6.37 -9.71 1.93
CA VAL A 60 -6.80 -8.34 1.64
C VAL A 60 -7.24 -7.69 2.95
N LYS A 61 -6.62 -6.58 3.33
CA LYS A 61 -7.00 -5.81 4.51
C LYS A 61 -8.16 -4.91 4.16
N ILE A 62 -9.38 -5.44 4.20
CA ILE A 62 -10.59 -4.77 3.66
C ILE A 62 -10.90 -3.43 4.34
N ASN A 63 -10.51 -3.28 5.62
CA ASN A 63 -10.68 -2.06 6.40
C ASN A 63 -9.52 -1.05 6.25
N ALA A 64 -8.57 -1.30 5.35
CA ALA A 64 -7.44 -0.40 5.10
C ALA A 64 -7.85 1.05 4.77
N PRO A 65 -8.89 1.33 3.96
CA PRO A 65 -9.27 2.70 3.64
C PRO A 65 -9.76 3.48 4.87
N GLU A 66 -10.62 2.87 5.68
CA GLU A 66 -11.14 3.50 6.91
C GLU A 66 -9.99 3.81 7.89
N LEU A 67 -9.08 2.86 8.08
CA LEU A 67 -7.91 3.06 8.94
C LEU A 67 -6.97 4.12 8.39
N LEU A 68 -6.68 4.11 7.10
CA LEU A 68 -5.76 5.07 6.49
C LEU A 68 -6.31 6.49 6.63
N GLU A 69 -7.60 6.69 6.37
CA GLU A 69 -8.25 8.00 6.52
C GLU A 69 -8.13 8.52 7.96
N LYS A 70 -8.46 7.68 8.94
CA LYS A 70 -8.34 8.04 10.36
C LYS A 70 -6.89 8.34 10.75
N GLN A 71 -5.93 7.57 10.24
CA GLN A 71 -4.52 7.72 10.59
C GLN A 71 -3.90 8.95 9.91
N LEU A 72 -4.13 9.18 8.62
CA LEU A 72 -3.64 10.37 7.92
C LEU A 72 -4.29 11.66 8.41
N SER A 73 -5.59 11.65 8.74
CA SER A 73 -6.24 12.81 9.37
C SER A 73 -5.52 13.24 10.66
N ARG A 74 -5.11 12.26 11.48
CA ARG A 74 -4.37 12.54 12.73
C ARG A 74 -2.95 13.06 12.46
N ARG A 75 -2.25 12.53 11.45
CA ARG A 75 -0.91 13.01 11.07
C ARG A 75 -0.97 14.42 10.48
N ALA A 76 -1.89 14.66 9.56
CA ALA A 76 -2.13 15.98 8.96
C ALA A 76 -2.44 17.05 10.02
N LYS A 77 -3.32 16.74 10.99
CA LYS A 77 -3.62 17.65 12.11
C LYS A 77 -2.40 18.01 12.96
N LYS A 78 -1.38 17.16 12.99
CA LYS A 78 -0.13 17.38 13.72
C LYS A 78 0.98 17.97 12.85
N GLY A 79 0.74 18.20 11.55
CA GLY A 79 1.78 18.60 10.60
C GLY A 79 2.83 17.50 10.34
N GLU A 80 2.53 16.24 10.65
CA GLU A 80 3.48 15.12 10.53
C GLU A 80 3.45 14.51 9.12
N TYR A 81 3.81 15.31 8.12
CA TYR A 81 3.91 14.87 6.72
C TYR A 81 5.16 14.04 6.45
N GLY A 82 5.14 13.28 5.36
CA GLY A 82 6.25 12.43 4.91
C GLY A 82 5.83 11.54 3.75
N ILE A 83 6.79 10.96 3.04
CA ILE A 83 6.52 10.14 1.86
C ILE A 83 5.96 8.78 2.30
N ILE A 84 4.87 8.35 1.66
CA ILE A 84 4.23 7.07 1.88
C ILE A 84 4.71 6.06 0.82
N ALA A 85 5.48 5.07 1.23
CA ALA A 85 5.74 3.88 0.42
C ALA A 85 4.50 2.97 0.41
N LEU A 86 3.76 3.01 -0.70
CA LEU A 86 2.54 2.23 -0.88
C LEU A 86 2.90 0.82 -1.35
N SER A 87 2.46 -0.16 -0.57
CA SER A 87 2.69 -1.59 -0.79
C SER A 87 4.17 -1.98 -0.81
N SER A 88 5.01 -1.34 0.01
CA SER A 88 6.46 -1.60 0.07
C SER A 88 6.81 -3.08 0.19
N ALA A 89 6.08 -3.86 0.99
CA ALA A 89 6.32 -5.29 1.20
C ALA A 89 5.40 -6.20 0.36
N THR A 90 4.62 -5.65 -0.58
CA THR A 90 3.69 -6.40 -1.43
C THR A 90 3.68 -5.82 -2.86
N GLU A 91 2.57 -5.95 -3.59
CA GLU A 91 2.39 -5.36 -4.92
C GLU A 91 1.02 -4.66 -4.95
N PRO A 92 0.97 -3.33 -5.15
CA PRO A 92 -0.29 -2.58 -5.08
C PRO A 92 -1.25 -2.91 -6.22
N TYR A 93 -0.76 -3.41 -7.36
CA TYR A 93 -1.53 -3.59 -8.58
C TYR A 93 -1.55 -5.06 -9.06
N MET A 94 -1.68 -5.99 -8.11
CA MET A 94 -1.96 -7.40 -8.40
C MET A 94 -3.25 -7.57 -9.22
N PRO A 95 -3.43 -8.68 -9.97
CA PRO A 95 -4.66 -8.89 -10.77
C PRO A 95 -5.98 -8.72 -10.00
N ILE A 96 -5.99 -9.02 -8.70
CA ILE A 96 -7.17 -8.81 -7.86
C ILE A 96 -7.55 -7.33 -7.69
N GLU A 97 -6.60 -6.41 -7.81
CA GLU A 97 -6.81 -4.96 -7.68
C GLU A 97 -7.68 -4.39 -8.81
N GLU A 98 -7.79 -5.08 -9.95
CA GLU A 98 -8.74 -4.70 -11.01
C GLU A 98 -10.18 -4.66 -10.48
N LYS A 99 -10.51 -5.63 -9.60
CA LYS A 99 -11.84 -5.77 -9.00
C LYS A 99 -11.96 -4.96 -7.72
N LEU A 100 -10.98 -5.05 -6.83
CA LEU A 100 -11.07 -4.46 -5.49
C LEU A 100 -10.94 -2.94 -5.49
N LYS A 101 -10.13 -2.38 -6.40
CA LYS A 101 -9.83 -0.93 -6.47
C LYS A 101 -9.37 -0.37 -5.11
N LEU A 102 -8.74 -1.20 -4.29
CA LEU A 102 -8.33 -0.89 -2.93
C LEU A 102 -7.18 0.13 -2.96
N THR A 103 -6.17 -0.08 -3.81
CA THR A 103 -5.09 0.88 -4.06
C THR A 103 -5.64 2.22 -4.53
N ARG A 104 -6.58 2.24 -5.49
CA ARG A 104 -7.22 3.49 -5.93
C ARG A 104 -7.93 4.22 -4.78
N ARG A 105 -8.64 3.50 -3.92
CA ARG A 105 -9.29 4.08 -2.72
C ARG A 105 -8.28 4.67 -1.75
N LEU A 106 -7.14 4.01 -1.53
CA LEU A 106 -6.07 4.54 -0.70
C LEU A 106 -5.46 5.81 -1.32
N LEU A 107 -5.22 5.84 -2.63
CA LEU A 107 -4.71 7.03 -3.32
C LEU A 107 -5.62 8.24 -3.19
N LYS A 108 -6.95 8.05 -3.30
CA LYS A 108 -7.91 9.14 -3.03
C LYS A 108 -7.80 9.71 -1.62
N ILE A 109 -7.56 8.86 -0.62
CA ILE A 109 -7.39 9.28 0.77
C ILE A 109 -6.05 10.00 0.95
N ILE A 110 -4.97 9.46 0.37
CA ILE A 110 -3.65 10.08 0.37
C ILE A 110 -3.71 11.49 -0.23
N LEU A 111 -4.33 11.63 -1.41
CA LEU A 111 -4.59 12.90 -2.08
C LEU A 111 -5.41 13.87 -1.20
N LYS A 112 -6.49 13.39 -0.58
CA LYS A 112 -7.34 14.20 0.32
C LYS A 112 -6.53 14.85 1.45
N TYR A 113 -5.54 14.15 1.98
CA TYR A 113 -4.68 14.65 3.06
C TYR A 113 -3.33 15.19 2.59
N ARG A 114 -3.07 15.27 1.28
CA ARG A 114 -1.85 15.82 0.67
C ARG A 114 -0.56 15.19 1.19
N PHE A 115 -0.54 13.86 1.22
CA PHE A 115 0.71 13.13 1.46
C PHE A 115 1.34 12.75 0.13
N PRO A 116 2.67 12.93 -0.05
CA PRO A 116 3.36 12.37 -1.19
C PRO A 116 3.36 10.84 -1.10
N VAL A 117 3.34 10.18 -2.25
CA VAL A 117 3.30 8.71 -2.35
C VAL A 117 4.35 8.20 -3.31
N GLU A 118 4.97 7.11 -2.93
CA GLU A 118 5.87 6.34 -3.77
C GLU A 118 5.24 4.96 -4.04
N ILE A 119 5.35 4.50 -5.29
CA ILE A 119 4.81 3.23 -5.74
C ILE A 119 5.85 2.50 -6.58
N ALA A 120 6.27 1.32 -6.13
CA ALA A 120 6.96 0.34 -6.94
C ALA A 120 5.96 -0.71 -7.46
N THR A 121 5.89 -0.91 -8.78
CA THR A 121 4.96 -1.88 -9.38
C THR A 121 5.52 -2.54 -10.63
N LYS A 122 5.16 -3.81 -10.84
CA LYS A 122 5.40 -4.54 -12.11
C LYS A 122 4.18 -4.57 -13.03
N SER A 123 3.07 -3.95 -12.63
CA SER A 123 1.79 -4.06 -13.31
C SER A 123 1.47 -2.81 -14.09
N LYS A 124 0.96 -2.98 -15.32
CA LYS A 124 0.42 -1.86 -16.13
C LYS A 124 -0.87 -1.28 -15.56
N LEU A 125 -1.50 -1.93 -14.58
CA LEU A 125 -2.74 -1.44 -13.97
C LEU A 125 -2.57 -0.10 -13.26
N VAL A 126 -1.34 0.29 -12.90
CA VAL A 126 -1.03 1.64 -12.41
C VAL A 126 -1.49 2.76 -13.35
N LEU A 127 -1.54 2.49 -14.66
CA LEU A 127 -1.99 3.45 -15.66
C LEU A 127 -3.43 3.92 -15.43
N ARG A 128 -4.27 3.09 -14.78
CA ARG A 128 -5.64 3.43 -14.39
C ARG A 128 -5.70 4.63 -13.43
N ASP A 129 -4.69 4.77 -12.58
CA ASP A 129 -4.69 5.69 -11.45
C ASP A 129 -3.75 6.90 -11.67
N LEU A 130 -3.30 7.13 -12.92
CA LEU A 130 -2.49 8.29 -13.30
C LEU A 130 -3.18 9.63 -13.02
N ASP A 131 -4.51 9.68 -13.09
CA ASP A 131 -5.29 10.86 -12.73
C ASP A 131 -5.02 11.28 -11.28
N LEU A 132 -5.07 10.33 -10.35
CA LEU A 132 -4.80 10.59 -8.93
C LEU A 132 -3.32 10.86 -8.67
N LEU A 133 -2.41 10.16 -9.35
CA LEU A 133 -0.97 10.34 -9.14
C LEU A 133 -0.51 11.74 -9.60
N LYS A 134 -1.03 12.23 -10.72
CA LYS A 134 -0.77 13.61 -11.17
C LYS A 134 -1.29 14.63 -10.16
N GLU A 135 -2.52 14.45 -9.68
CA GLU A 135 -3.08 15.36 -8.67
C GLU A 135 -2.30 15.34 -7.34
N ILE A 136 -1.68 14.22 -6.97
CA ILE A 136 -0.83 14.12 -5.77
C ILE A 136 0.50 14.85 -6.00
N ASP A 137 1.08 14.76 -7.19
CA ASP A 137 2.34 15.45 -7.54
C ASP A 137 2.18 16.98 -7.56
N GLU A 138 1.03 17.47 -8.01
CA GLU A 138 0.74 18.90 -8.13
C GLU A 138 0.37 19.61 -6.81
N LYS A 139 0.07 18.88 -5.73
CA LYS A 139 -0.55 19.44 -4.50
C LYS A 139 0.25 19.20 -3.23
#